data_AF-A0A816HMM0-F1
#
_entry.id   AF-A0A816HMM0-F1
#
_cell.length_a   1.000
_cell.length_b   1.000
_cell.length_c   1.000
_cell.angle_alpha   90.00
_cell.angle_beta   90.00
_cell.angle_gamma   90.00
#
_symmetry.space_group_name_H-M   'P 1'
#
loop_
_entity.id
_entity.type
_entity.pdbx_description
1 polymer ?
#
loop_
_entity_poly.entity_id
_entity_poly.type
_entity_poly.pdbx_seq_one_letter_code
_entity_poly.pdbx_strand_id
1 'polypeptide(L)'
;MGQKTSKHKKDLTHLSEEEIERLTKNTTYSRQQIQDWHQGFLRDCPNGKLDKKKFLEVYKKFYPEGKAEKFCTQVFKTFDSDDNGYIDFVEFLIAVNITSHGDIREKLRLAFDMYDMNKNGKVIYLNENKISCAKRMFFGFDKCNLRLRM
;
A
#
# COMPACT_ATOMS: atom_id res chain seq x y z
N MET A 1 13.50 -41.55 14.50
CA MET A 1 13.93 -40.53 13.51
C MET A 1 12.67 -39.93 12.90
N GLY A 2 12.38 -38.67 13.19
CA GLY A 2 11.24 -37.93 12.65
C GLY A 2 11.56 -36.45 12.76
N GLN A 3 11.90 -35.84 11.63
CA GLN A 3 12.47 -34.50 11.53
C GLN A 3 11.45 -33.46 12.00
N LYS A 4 11.79 -32.70 13.05
CA LYS A 4 11.06 -31.51 13.46
C LYS A 4 11.40 -30.39 12.47
N THR A 5 10.45 -30.00 11.63
CA THR A 5 10.60 -28.82 10.77
C THR A 5 10.60 -27.57 11.64
N SER A 6 11.79 -27.04 11.88
CA SER A 6 12.02 -25.81 12.63
C SER A 6 11.51 -24.61 11.81
N LYS A 7 10.34 -24.07 12.17
CA LYS A 7 9.85 -22.80 11.62
C LYS A 7 10.74 -21.67 12.13
N HIS A 8 11.72 -21.26 11.32
CA HIS A 8 12.50 -20.05 11.58
C HIS A 8 11.54 -18.84 11.56
N LYS A 9 11.36 -18.21 12.71
CA LYS A 9 10.52 -17.02 12.86
C LYS A 9 11.34 -15.84 12.32
N LYS A 10 11.00 -15.30 11.15
CA LYS A 10 11.67 -14.12 10.57
C LYS A 10 11.61 -13.00 11.61
N ASP A 11 12.76 -12.42 11.96
CA ASP A 11 12.81 -11.24 12.81
C ASP A 11 12.22 -10.07 12.01
N LEU A 12 11.09 -9.56 12.49
CA LEU A 12 10.35 -8.48 11.83
C LEU A 12 10.83 -7.10 12.30
N THR A 13 11.71 -7.01 13.30
CA THR A 13 12.13 -5.73 13.88
C THR A 13 13.11 -4.97 12.98
N HIS A 14 13.77 -5.67 12.06
CA HIS A 14 14.76 -5.13 11.14
C HIS A 14 14.46 -5.56 9.70
N LEU A 15 14.59 -4.60 8.78
CA LEU A 15 14.54 -4.87 7.34
C LEU A 15 15.86 -5.49 6.89
N SER A 16 15.80 -6.42 5.93
CA SER A 16 17.00 -6.93 5.29
C SER A 16 17.64 -5.84 4.41
N GLU A 17 18.94 -6.01 4.15
CA GLU A 17 19.67 -5.09 3.27
C GLU A 17 19.07 -5.06 1.86
N GLU A 18 18.60 -6.21 1.36
CA GLU A 18 17.89 -6.33 0.08
C GLU A 18 16.56 -5.57 0.07
N GLU A 19 15.78 -5.63 1.17
CA GLU A 19 14.53 -4.89 1.30
C GLU A 19 14.78 -3.38 1.30
N ILE A 20 15.81 -2.91 2.02
CA ILE A 20 16.20 -1.50 2.05
C ILE A 20 16.67 -1.02 0.68
N GLU A 21 17.52 -1.79 0.00
CA GLU A 21 17.96 -1.44 -1.36
C GLU A 21 16.80 -1.37 -2.34
N ARG A 22 15.90 -2.36 -2.30
CA ARG A 22 14.71 -2.38 -3.13
C ARG A 22 13.84 -1.15 -2.87
N LEU A 23 13.62 -0.79 -1.61
CA LEU A 23 12.84 0.40 -1.26
C LEU A 23 13.52 1.70 -1.67
N THR A 24 14.84 1.80 -1.53
CA THR A 24 15.61 2.98 -1.95
C THR A 24 15.58 3.16 -3.47
N LYS A 25 15.55 2.05 -4.24
CA LYS A 25 15.45 2.08 -5.71
C LYS A 25 14.06 2.44 -6.23
N ASN A 26 13.01 2.08 -5.49
CA ASN A 26 11.61 2.20 -5.93
C ASN A 26 10.83 3.31 -5.20
N THR A 27 11.48 4.04 -4.30
CA THR A 27 10.87 5.15 -3.56
C THR A 27 11.80 6.34 -3.51
N THR A 28 11.27 7.51 -3.17
CA THR A 28 12.04 8.74 -2.96
C THR A 28 12.60 8.87 -1.55
N TYR A 29 12.37 7.87 -0.69
CA TYR A 29 12.78 7.90 0.71
C TYR A 29 14.23 7.43 0.91
N SER A 30 14.94 8.10 1.81
CA SER A 30 16.26 7.67 2.27
C SER A 30 16.18 6.42 3.15
N ARG A 31 17.30 5.71 3.31
CA ARG A 31 17.43 4.56 4.23
C ARG A 31 16.91 4.87 5.63
N GLN A 32 17.24 6.05 6.18
CA GLN A 32 16.80 6.44 7.52
C GLN A 32 15.27 6.59 7.57
N GLN A 33 14.69 7.30 6.61
CA GLN A 33 13.23 7.45 6.53
C GLN A 33 12.52 6.12 6.37
N ILE A 34 13.07 5.20 5.56
CA ILE A 34 12.54 3.84 5.39
C ILE A 34 12.50 3.10 6.74
N GLN A 35 13.57 3.20 7.54
CA GLN A 35 13.60 2.59 8.87
C GLN A 35 12.58 3.22 9.82
N ASP A 36 12.43 4.55 9.81
CA ASP A 36 11.46 5.25 10.65
C ASP A 36 10.01 4.86 10.28
N TRP A 37 9.72 4.76 8.98
CA TRP A 37 8.44 4.25 8.47
C TRP A 37 8.19 2.81 8.91
N HIS A 38 9.21 1.95 8.89
CA HIS A 38 9.11 0.55 9.31
C HIS A 38 8.76 0.42 10.79
N GLN A 39 9.42 1.19 11.65
CA GLN A 39 9.09 1.22 13.08
C GLN A 39 7.66 1.71 13.33
N GLY A 40 7.22 2.73 12.57
CA GLY A 40 5.83 3.19 12.60
C GLY A 40 4.84 2.09 12.19
N PHE A 41 5.15 1.37 11.11
CA PHE A 41 4.32 0.29 10.60
C PHE A 41 4.19 -0.86 11.60
N LEU A 42 5.27 -1.29 12.25
CA LEU A 42 5.24 -2.35 13.26
C LEU A 42 4.47 -1.97 14.53
N ARG A 43 4.45 -0.68 14.89
CA ARG A 43 3.63 -0.20 16.01
C ARG A 43 2.13 -0.37 15.73
N ASP A 44 1.71 -0.14 14.48
CA ASP A 44 0.31 -0.29 14.07
C ASP A 44 -0.06 -1.72 13.68
N CYS A 45 0.90 -2.47 13.13
CA CYS A 45 0.80 -3.85 12.65
C CYS A 45 1.96 -4.71 13.23
N PRO A 46 1.88 -5.17 14.48
CA PRO A 46 2.98 -5.90 15.16
C PRO A 46 3.38 -7.22 14.49
N ASN A 47 2.51 -7.76 13.63
CA ASN A 47 2.77 -8.96 12.84
C ASN A 47 3.43 -8.66 11.49
N GLY A 48 3.74 -7.39 11.19
CA GLY A 48 4.31 -6.95 9.91
C GLY A 48 3.34 -7.04 8.73
N LYS A 49 2.03 -7.16 8.99
CA LYS A 49 1.00 -7.37 7.97
C LYS A 49 -0.17 -6.43 8.16
N LEU A 50 -0.46 -5.63 7.13
CA LEU A 50 -1.65 -4.81 7.08
C LEU A 50 -2.77 -5.58 6.38
N ASP A 51 -3.68 -6.16 7.15
CA ASP A 51 -4.82 -6.88 6.59
C ASP A 51 -5.93 -5.94 6.10
N LYS A 52 -6.88 -6.50 5.34
CA LYS A 52 -7.99 -5.74 4.76
C LYS A 52 -8.84 -5.01 5.79
N LYS A 53 -9.04 -5.59 6.97
CA LYS A 53 -9.87 -4.99 8.04
C LYS A 53 -9.18 -3.77 8.61
N LYS A 54 -7.90 -3.90 8.94
CA LYS A 54 -7.06 -2.81 9.46
C LYS A 54 -6.88 -1.71 8.41
N PHE A 55 -6.67 -2.08 7.14
CA PHE A 55 -6.62 -1.13 6.03
C PHE A 55 -7.91 -0.30 5.93
N LEU A 56 -9.07 -0.94 6.02
CA LEU A 56 -10.37 -0.25 6.01
C LEU A 56 -10.53 0.70 7.20
N GLU A 57 -10.11 0.30 8.40
CA GLU A 57 -10.14 1.15 9.60
C GLU A 57 -9.28 2.40 9.41
N VAL A 58 -8.06 2.24 8.91
CA VAL A 58 -7.13 3.35 8.63
C VAL A 58 -7.71 4.25 7.54
N TYR A 59 -8.19 3.68 6.44
CA TYR A 59 -8.76 4.43 5.32
C TYR A 59 -10.00 5.24 5.72
N LYS A 60 -10.89 4.67 6.55
CA LYS A 60 -12.08 5.37 7.06
C LYS A 60 -11.71 6.60 7.92
N LYS A 61 -10.57 6.58 8.63
CA LYS A 61 -10.09 7.76 9.38
C LYS A 61 -9.69 8.92 8.45
N PHE A 62 -9.11 8.60 7.30
CA PHE A 62 -8.72 9.60 6.30
C PHE A 62 -9.88 10.06 5.42
N TYR A 63 -10.87 9.20 5.19
CA TYR A 63 -12.01 9.45 4.30
C TYR A 63 -13.36 9.02 4.92
N PRO A 64 -13.82 9.69 5.98
CA PRO A 64 -15.02 9.31 6.73
C PRO A 64 -16.32 9.39 5.91
N GLU A 65 -16.36 10.24 4.87
CA GLU A 65 -17.54 10.47 4.03
C GLU A 65 -17.68 9.47 2.87
N GLY A 66 -16.70 8.59 2.64
CA GLY A 66 -16.71 7.69 1.48
C GLY A 66 -17.67 6.50 1.67
N LYS A 67 -18.44 6.14 0.63
CA LYS A 67 -19.04 4.80 0.44
C LYS A 67 -17.92 3.76 0.20
N ALA A 68 -17.05 3.62 1.19
CA ALA A 68 -15.65 3.25 1.02
C ALA A 68 -15.42 1.75 0.94
N GLU A 69 -16.35 0.89 1.38
CA GLU A 69 -16.01 -0.52 1.59
C GLU A 69 -15.67 -1.29 0.29
N LYS A 70 -16.45 -1.08 -0.78
CA LYS A 70 -16.14 -1.66 -2.10
C LYS A 70 -14.90 -1.03 -2.73
N PHE A 71 -14.67 0.25 -2.50
CA PHE A 71 -13.51 0.97 -3.03
C PHE A 71 -12.21 0.59 -2.29
N CYS A 72 -12.21 0.58 -0.96
CA CYS A 72 -11.13 0.09 -0.11
C CYS A 72 -10.73 -1.32 -0.46
N THR A 73 -11.70 -2.19 -0.78
CA THR A 73 -11.38 -3.55 -1.25
C THR A 73 -10.54 -3.53 -2.52
N GLN A 74 -10.88 -2.64 -3.46
CA GLN A 74 -10.16 -2.54 -4.71
C GLN A 74 -8.78 -1.90 -4.53
N VAL A 75 -8.70 -0.81 -3.76
CA VAL A 75 -7.43 -0.17 -3.38
C VAL A 75 -6.49 -1.16 -2.70
N PHE A 76 -7.02 -1.94 -1.76
CA PHE A 76 -6.26 -2.96 -1.05
C PHE A 76 -5.65 -3.96 -2.03
N LYS A 77 -6.46 -4.50 -2.96
CA LYS A 77 -5.99 -5.41 -4.01
C LYS A 77 -4.97 -4.79 -4.96
N THR A 78 -5.00 -3.48 -5.13
CA THR A 78 -4.00 -2.77 -5.96
C THR A 78 -2.67 -2.66 -5.23
N PHE A 79 -2.68 -2.58 -3.89
CA PHE A 79 -1.46 -2.47 -3.10
C PHE A 79 -0.86 -3.85 -2.77
N ASP A 80 -1.71 -4.84 -2.51
CA ASP A 80 -1.38 -6.27 -2.38
C ASP A 80 -0.97 -6.82 -3.75
N SER A 81 0.31 -6.68 -4.08
CA SER A 81 0.85 -6.91 -5.42
C SER A 81 1.06 -8.40 -5.68
N ASP A 82 1.38 -9.16 -4.64
CA ASP A 82 1.54 -10.61 -4.68
C ASP A 82 0.25 -11.40 -4.41
N ASP A 83 -0.86 -10.71 -4.09
CA ASP A 83 -2.20 -11.27 -3.83
C ASP A 83 -2.20 -12.29 -2.68
N ASN A 84 -1.35 -12.05 -1.66
CA ASN A 84 -1.21 -12.93 -0.51
C ASN A 84 -2.29 -12.65 0.57
N GLY A 85 -3.12 -11.62 0.38
CA GLY A 85 -4.23 -11.23 1.26
C GLY A 85 -3.85 -10.25 2.38
N TYR A 86 -2.62 -9.74 2.39
CA TYR A 86 -2.13 -8.70 3.30
C TYR A 86 -1.13 -7.79 2.58
N ILE A 87 -1.09 -6.52 2.98
CA ILE A 87 -0.08 -5.59 2.49
C ILE A 87 1.13 -5.69 3.42
N ASP A 88 2.28 -6.08 2.90
CA ASP A 88 3.53 -6.04 3.67
C ASP A 88 4.12 -4.61 3.72
N PHE A 89 5.18 -4.42 4.51
CA PHE A 89 5.78 -3.10 4.64
C PHE A 89 6.32 -2.54 3.31
N VAL A 90 6.87 -3.41 2.45
CA VAL A 90 7.48 -2.99 1.20
C VAL A 90 6.41 -2.50 0.23
N GLU A 91 5.32 -3.25 0.11
CA GLU A 91 4.14 -2.88 -0.68
C GLU A 91 3.50 -1.59 -0.16
N PHE A 92 3.36 -1.48 1.16
CA PHE A 92 2.84 -0.27 1.80
C PHE A 92 3.67 0.97 1.43
N LEU A 93 4.99 0.91 1.59
CA LEU A 93 5.83 2.09 1.37
C LEU A 93 5.91 2.48 -0.11
N ILE A 94 5.92 1.51 -1.03
CA ILE A 94 5.85 1.77 -2.47
C ILE A 94 4.52 2.45 -2.82
N ALA A 95 3.39 1.94 -2.31
CA ALA A 95 2.07 2.53 -2.54
C ALA A 95 1.99 3.98 -2.01
N VAL A 96 2.55 4.24 -0.81
CA VAL A 96 2.65 5.58 -0.24
C VAL A 96 3.51 6.51 -1.10
N ASN A 97 4.63 6.00 -1.61
CA ASN A 97 5.50 6.78 -2.49
C ASN A 97 4.80 7.17 -3.80
N ILE A 98 4.17 6.22 -4.49
CA ILE A 98 3.47 6.49 -5.76
C ILE A 98 2.31 7.46 -5.56
N THR A 99 1.54 7.29 -4.48
CA THR A 99 0.39 8.17 -4.19
C THR A 99 0.83 9.60 -3.87
N SER A 100 1.92 9.77 -3.12
CA SER A 100 2.40 11.08 -2.65
C SER A 100 3.33 11.79 -3.64
N HIS A 101 4.28 11.06 -4.22
CA HIS A 101 5.40 11.61 -5.01
C HIS A 101 5.47 11.02 -6.43
N GLY A 102 4.61 10.05 -6.76
CA GLY A 102 4.61 9.43 -8.08
C GLY A 102 4.28 10.42 -9.19
N ASP A 103 4.92 10.22 -10.34
CA ASP A 103 4.62 10.99 -11.53
C ASP A 103 3.21 10.66 -12.05
N ILE A 104 2.73 11.45 -13.01
CA ILE A 104 1.39 11.24 -13.57
C ILE A 104 1.23 9.85 -14.23
N ARG A 105 2.31 9.26 -14.78
CA ARG A 105 2.26 7.94 -15.41
C ARG A 105 2.16 6.83 -14.37
N GLU A 106 2.91 6.93 -13.27
CA GLU A 106 2.85 5.99 -12.16
C GLU A 106 1.47 6.02 -11.49
N LYS A 107 0.95 7.23 -11.24
CA LYS A 107 -0.41 7.43 -10.72
C LYS A 107 -1.47 6.87 -11.67
N LEU A 108 -1.32 7.06 -12.98
CA LEU A 108 -2.22 6.50 -13.98
C LEU A 108 -2.15 4.99 -14.08
N ARG A 109 -0.96 4.38 -13.98
CA ARG A 109 -0.79 2.92 -13.94
C ARG A 109 -1.49 2.34 -12.72
N LEU A 110 -1.26 2.92 -11.55
CA LEU A 110 -1.90 2.47 -10.32
C LEU A 110 -3.42 2.63 -10.36
N ALA A 111 -3.92 3.73 -10.96
CA ALA A 111 -5.35 3.90 -11.23
C ALA A 111 -5.87 2.84 -12.22
N PHE A 112 -5.11 2.50 -13.25
CA PHE A 112 -5.46 1.46 -14.21
C PHE A 112 -5.56 0.08 -13.53
N ASP A 113 -4.56 -0.31 -12.74
CA ASP A 113 -4.53 -1.57 -12.00
C ASP A 113 -5.68 -1.66 -11.00
N MET A 114 -6.09 -0.53 -10.43
CA MET A 114 -7.29 -0.43 -9.61
C MET A 114 -8.57 -0.71 -10.39
N TYR A 115 -8.63 -0.43 -11.69
CA TYR A 115 -9.82 -0.69 -12.51
C TYR A 115 -9.79 -2.04 -13.22
N ASP A 116 -8.61 -2.56 -13.55
CA ASP A 116 -8.40 -3.85 -14.18
C ASP A 116 -8.51 -5.00 -13.17
N MET A 117 -9.74 -5.23 -12.68
CA MET A 117 -10.03 -6.23 -11.66
C MET A 117 -9.64 -7.66 -12.05
N ASN A 118 -9.54 -7.95 -13.35
CA ASN A 118 -9.19 -9.26 -13.89
C ASN A 118 -7.75 -9.31 -14.45
N LYS A 119 -6.95 -8.25 -14.24
CA LYS A 119 -5.54 -8.12 -14.69
C LYS A 119 -5.36 -8.51 -16.16
N ASN A 120 -6.35 -8.23 -17.02
CA ASN A 120 -6.34 -8.65 -18.43
C ASN A 120 -5.76 -7.56 -19.35
N GLY A 121 -5.26 -6.46 -18.79
CA GLY A 121 -4.73 -5.31 -19.51
C GLY A 121 -5.81 -4.48 -20.20
N LYS A 122 -7.09 -4.67 -19.88
CA LYS A 122 -8.23 -3.98 -20.52
C LYS A 122 -9.26 -3.50 -19.51
N VAL A 123 -9.37 -2.19 -19.38
CA VAL A 123 -10.48 -1.57 -18.66
C VAL A 123 -11.66 -1.33 -19.62
N ILE A 124 -12.66 -2.20 -19.56
CA ILE A 124 -13.77 -2.23 -20.53
C ILE A 124 -14.96 -1.34 -20.12
N TYR A 125 -15.13 -1.08 -18.82
CA TYR A 125 -16.24 -0.27 -18.30
C TYR A 125 -15.81 0.60 -17.11
N LEU A 126 -15.71 1.91 -17.35
CA LEU A 126 -15.56 2.93 -16.31
C LEU A 126 -16.92 3.58 -16.07
N ASN A 127 -17.35 3.66 -14.81
CA ASN A 127 -18.52 4.44 -14.41
C ASN A 127 -18.08 5.67 -13.61
N GLU A 128 -18.89 6.72 -13.56
CA GLU A 128 -18.52 8.01 -12.96
C GLU A 128 -18.11 7.89 -11.49
N ASN A 129 -18.77 6.99 -10.74
CA ASN A 129 -18.42 6.70 -9.35
C ASN A 129 -17.00 6.12 -9.21
N LYS A 130 -16.57 5.27 -10.14
CA LYS A 130 -15.22 4.72 -10.16
C LYS A 130 -14.19 5.81 -10.47
N ILE A 131 -14.42 6.64 -11.48
CA ILE A 131 -13.53 7.72 -11.92
C ILE A 131 -13.31 8.74 -10.79
N SER A 132 -14.38 9.12 -10.10
CA SER A 132 -14.34 10.07 -8.98
C SER A 132 -13.39 9.63 -7.86
N CYS A 133 -13.34 8.32 -7.55
CA CYS A 133 -12.52 7.81 -6.46
C CYS A 133 -11.02 7.75 -6.78
N ALA A 134 -10.61 7.32 -7.99
CA ALA A 134 -9.19 7.41 -8.38
C ALA A 134 -8.76 8.87 -8.52
N LYS A 135 -9.65 9.75 -8.98
CA LYS A 135 -9.39 11.20 -8.97
C LYS A 135 -9.15 11.71 -7.55
N ARG A 136 -9.93 11.26 -6.56
CA ARG A 136 -9.73 11.63 -5.14
C ARG A 136 -8.44 11.05 -4.55
N MET A 137 -8.07 9.81 -4.91
CA MET A 137 -6.93 9.10 -4.33
C MET A 137 -5.57 9.45 -4.97
N PHE A 138 -5.51 9.74 -6.26
CA PHE A 138 -4.23 10.01 -6.95
C PHE A 138 -4.05 11.49 -7.32
N PHE A 139 -5.15 12.23 -7.43
CA PHE A 139 -5.16 13.64 -7.83
C PHE A 139 -5.77 14.57 -6.75
N GLY A 140 -6.32 14.01 -5.68
CA GLY A 140 -6.82 14.75 -4.50
C GLY A 140 -5.87 14.70 -3.29
N PHE A 141 -4.85 13.83 -3.32
CA PHE A 141 -3.85 13.73 -2.25
C PHE A 141 -2.93 14.95 -2.16
N ASP A 142 -2.88 15.81 -3.19
CA ASP A 142 -2.18 17.11 -3.14
C ASP A 142 -2.67 18.05 -2.01
N LYS A 143 -3.83 17.77 -1.38
CA LYS A 143 -4.29 18.49 -0.18
C LYS A 143 -4.18 17.72 1.13
N CYS A 144 -3.98 16.41 1.09
CA CYS A 144 -3.72 15.62 2.30
C CYS A 144 -2.21 15.53 2.47
N ASN A 145 -1.65 16.53 3.14
CA ASN A 145 -0.35 16.47 3.79
C ASN A 145 -0.26 15.14 4.56
N LEU A 146 0.30 14.10 3.94
CA LEU A 146 0.90 12.97 4.64
C LEU A 146 2.23 13.39 5.31
N ARG A 147 2.45 14.70 5.47
CA ARG A 147 3.15 15.27 6.61
C ARG A 147 2.34 14.98 7.87
N LEU A 148 2.31 13.70 8.24
CA LEU A 148 2.14 13.28 9.60
C LEU A 148 3.10 14.15 10.42
N ARG A 149 2.52 15.03 11.24
CA ARG A 149 3.19 15.53 12.42
C ARG A 149 3.51 14.33 13.29
N MET A 150 4.68 13.74 13.06
CA MET A 150 5.56 13.16 14.05
C MET A 150 6.98 13.49 13.60
#